data_AF-A0A960VJ57-F1
#
_entry.id   AF-A0A960VJ57-F1
#
_cell.length_a   1.000
_cell.length_b   1.000
_cell.length_c   1.000
_cell.angle_alpha   90.00
_cell.angle_beta   90.00
_cell.angle_gamma   90.00
#
_symmetry.space_group_name_H-M   'P 1'
#
loop_
_entity.id
_entity.type
_entity.pdbx_description
1 polymer ?
#
loop_
_entity_poly.entity_id
_entity_poly.type
_entity_poly.pdbx_seq_one_letter_code
_entity_poly.pdbx_strand_id
1 'polypeptide(L)'
;MNVSVGKEFEQFVREKVESGNYASASEVVRDGLRLLREKEQLFEARLEAFRNEIQVGLDQLDRGEGLDSEIVMAELRAKLDAMREAQSD
;
A
#
# COMPACT_ATOMS: atom_id res chain seq x y z
N MET A 1 -18.74 -19.15 -18.68
CA MET A 1 -18.44 -19.51 -17.28
C MET A 1 -19.59 -19.01 -16.43
N ASN A 2 -20.19 -19.84 -15.58
CA ASN A 2 -21.24 -19.43 -14.65
C ASN A 2 -20.65 -19.42 -13.24
N VAL A 3 -20.73 -18.30 -12.53
CA VAL A 3 -20.11 -18.12 -11.20
C VAL A 3 -21.17 -17.56 -10.26
N SER A 4 -21.35 -18.21 -9.11
CA SER A 4 -22.21 -17.69 -8.04
C SER A 4 -21.41 -16.75 -7.15
N VAL A 5 -21.88 -15.52 -6.99
CA VAL A 5 -21.21 -14.47 -6.20
C VAL A 5 -21.91 -14.18 -4.88
N GLY A 6 -23.06 -14.80 -4.61
CA GLY A 6 -23.85 -14.57 -3.40
C GLY A 6 -24.82 -13.39 -3.50
N LYS A 7 -25.86 -13.42 -2.65
CA LYS A 7 -27.03 -12.53 -2.77
C LYS A 7 -26.70 -11.04 -2.67
N GLU A 8 -25.75 -10.67 -1.81
CA GLU A 8 -25.31 -9.29 -1.62
C GLU A 8 -24.68 -8.73 -2.90
N PHE A 9 -23.72 -9.45 -3.47
CA PHE A 9 -23.06 -9.04 -4.71
C PHE A 9 -23.99 -9.08 -5.92
N GLU A 10 -24.94 -10.02 -5.97
CA GLU A 10 -25.98 -10.01 -6.99
C GLU A 10 -26.84 -8.73 -6.92
N GLN A 11 -27.21 -8.29 -5.72
CA GLN A 11 -27.96 -7.06 -5.53
C GLN A 11 -27.14 -5.84 -5.93
N PHE A 12 -25.89 -5.75 -5.47
CA PHE A 12 -24.97 -4.70 -5.89
C PHE A 12 -24.81 -4.61 -7.41
N VAL A 13 -24.63 -5.76 -8.08
CA VAL A 13 -24.50 -5.80 -9.55
C VAL A 13 -25.79 -5.34 -10.23
N ARG A 14 -26.97 -5.74 -9.72
CA ARG A 14 -28.26 -5.27 -10.24
C ARG A 14 -28.38 -3.75 -10.11
N GLU A 15 -28.11 -3.19 -8.94
CA GLU A 15 -28.18 -1.73 -8.70
C GLU A 15 -27.23 -0.96 -9.63
N LYS A 16 -26.02 -1.49 -9.88
CA LYS A 16 -25.06 -0.87 -10.83
C LYS A 16 -25.55 -0.86 -12.26
N VAL A 17 -26.22 -1.93 -12.72
CA VAL A 17 -26.82 -1.97 -14.05
C VAL A 17 -28.05 -1.06 -14.13
N GLU A 18 -28.94 -1.11 -13.13
CA GLU A 18 -30.16 -0.30 -13.07
C GLU A 18 -29.88 1.21 -13.03
N SER A 19 -28.77 1.60 -12.41
CA SER A 19 -28.29 3.00 -12.42
C SER A 19 -27.84 3.50 -13.81
N GLY A 20 -27.74 2.62 -14.81
CA GLY A 20 -27.29 2.94 -16.17
C GLY A 20 -25.78 3.11 -16.32
N ASN A 21 -25.01 2.94 -15.24
CA ASN A 21 -23.55 3.05 -15.27
C ASN A 21 -22.86 1.88 -16.00
N TYR A 22 -23.56 0.74 -16.14
CA TYR A 22 -23.06 -0.45 -16.81
C TYR A 22 -24.16 -1.08 -17.67
N ALA A 23 -23.81 -1.59 -18.85
CA ALA A 23 -24.77 -2.18 -19.78
C ALA A 23 -25.16 -3.63 -19.41
N SER A 24 -24.34 -4.31 -18.59
CA SER A 24 -24.63 -5.68 -18.18
C SER A 24 -23.93 -6.07 -16.88
N ALA A 25 -24.46 -7.10 -16.21
CA ALA A 25 -23.83 -7.71 -15.04
C ALA A 25 -22.39 -8.21 -15.33
N SER A 26 -22.18 -8.75 -16.53
CA SER A 26 -20.85 -9.21 -16.95
C SER A 26 -19.85 -8.07 -17.07
N GLU A 27 -20.30 -6.85 -17.37
CA GLU A 27 -19.44 -5.67 -17.42
C GLU A 27 -19.00 -5.24 -16.02
N VAL A 28 -19.94 -5.19 -15.07
CA VAL A 28 -19.64 -4.90 -13.65
C VAL A 28 -18.60 -5.87 -13.10
N VAL A 29 -18.80 -7.18 -13.37
CA VAL A 29 -17.87 -8.22 -12.89
C VAL A 29 -16.49 -8.08 -13.53
N ARG A 30 -16.41 -7.82 -14.84
CA ARG A 30 -15.11 -7.60 -15.51
C ARG A 30 -14.39 -6.38 -14.97
N ASP A 31 -15.11 -5.32 -14.67
CA ASP A 31 -14.54 -4.11 -14.10
C ASP A 31 -14.01 -4.35 -12.68
N GLY A 32 -14.79 -5.05 -11.84
CA GLY A 32 -14.33 -5.48 -10.52
C GLY A 32 -13.09 -6.37 -10.58
N LEU A 33 -13.03 -7.32 -11.52
CA LEU A 33 -11.84 -8.17 -11.72
C LEU A 33 -10.63 -7.40 -12.25
N ARG A 34 -10.83 -6.35 -13.04
CA ARG A 34 -9.76 -5.46 -13.49
C ARG A 34 -9.16 -4.71 -12.30
N LEU A 35 -10.00 -4.12 -11.46
CA LEU A 35 -9.57 -3.43 -10.24
C LEU A 35 -8.85 -4.37 -9.27
N LEU A 36 -9.34 -5.61 -9.13
CA LEU A 36 -8.68 -6.63 -8.31
C LEU A 36 -7.27 -6.92 -8.84
N ARG A 37 -7.14 -7.15 -10.15
CA ARG A 37 -5.83 -7.41 -10.77
C ARG A 37 -4.88 -6.22 -10.62
N GLU A 38 -5.35 -5.00 -10.81
CA GLU A 38 -4.54 -3.80 -10.63
C GLU A 38 -4.06 -3.67 -9.18
N LYS A 39 -4.94 -3.94 -8.20
CA LYS A 39 -4.57 -3.96 -6.79
C LYS A 39 -3.51 -5.02 -6.48
N GLU A 40 -3.66 -6.23 -7.02
CA GLU A 40 -2.67 -7.31 -6.86
C GLU A 40 -1.31 -6.91 -7.47
N GLN A 41 -1.31 -6.35 -8.68
CA GLN A 41 -0.08 -5.87 -9.33
C GLN A 41 0.62 -4.77 -8.53
N LEU A 42 -0.14 -3.79 -8.03
CA LEU A 42 0.42 -2.73 -7.18
C LEU A 42 0.97 -3.28 -5.86
N PHE A 43 0.31 -4.27 -5.27
CA PHE A 43 0.78 -4.91 -4.05
C PHE A 43 2.10 -5.65 -4.28
N GLU A 44 2.20 -6.46 -5.33
CA GLU A 44 3.43 -7.18 -5.66
C GLU A 44 4.59 -6.22 -5.96
N ALA A 45 4.35 -5.16 -6.74
CA ALA A 45 5.37 -4.15 -7.02
C ALA A 45 5.88 -3.44 -5.75
N ARG A 46 4.98 -3.11 -4.81
CA ARG A 46 5.36 -2.52 -3.51
C ARG A 46 6.14 -3.51 -2.66
N LEU A 47 5.75 -4.78 -2.66
CA LEU A 47 6.42 -5.82 -1.90
C LEU A 47 7.83 -6.06 -2.43
N GLU A 48 8.01 -6.08 -3.75
CA GLU A 48 9.32 -6.19 -4.39
C GLU A 48 10.21 -4.99 -4.07
N ALA A 49 9.69 -3.76 -4.19
CA ALA A 49 10.42 -2.55 -3.81
C ALA A 49 10.87 -2.59 -2.35
N PHE A 50 9.97 -2.98 -1.43
CA PHE A 50 10.28 -3.08 -0.01
C PHE A 50 11.33 -4.15 0.29
N ARG A 51 11.27 -5.31 -0.39
CA ARG A 51 12.30 -6.36 -0.28
C ARG A 51 13.67 -5.84 -0.74
N ASN A 52 13.70 -5.08 -1.83
CA ASN A 52 14.94 -4.48 -2.33
C ASN A 52 15.51 -3.44 -1.35
N GLU A 53 14.67 -2.59 -0.76
CA GLU A 53 15.11 -1.63 0.27
C GLU A 53 15.70 -2.33 1.51
N ILE A 54 15.05 -3.40 1.97
CA ILE A 54 15.59 -4.23 3.07
C ILE A 54 16.94 -4.81 2.67
N GLN A 55 17.05 -5.38 1.47
CA GLN A 55 18.30 -5.99 1.01
C GLN A 55 19.44 -4.96 0.96
N VAL A 56 19.17 -3.75 0.47
CA VAL A 56 20.15 -2.65 0.49
C VAL A 56 20.62 -2.37 1.92
N GLY A 57 19.69 -2.31 2.89
CA GLY A 57 20.02 -2.11 4.30
C GLY A 57 20.86 -3.26 4.88
N LEU A 58 20.53 -4.51 4.55
CA LEU A 58 21.32 -5.68 4.97
C LEU A 58 22.73 -5.64 4.38
N ASP A 59 22.86 -5.33 3.08
CA ASP A 59 24.16 -5.22 2.42
C ASP A 59 25.02 -4.09 3.02
N GLN A 60 24.40 -2.98 3.45
CA GLN A 60 25.07 -1.90 4.19
C GLN A 60 25.58 -2.38 5.55
N LEU A 61 24.75 -3.12 6.29
CA LEU A 61 25.16 -3.70 7.58
C LEU A 61 26.32 -4.69 7.42
N ASP A 62 26.28 -5.55 6.39
CA ASP A 62 27.36 -6.49 6.10
C ASP A 62 28.69 -5.79 5.76
N ARG A 63 28.63 -4.57 5.18
CA ARG A 63 29.81 -3.71 4.95
C ARG A 63 30.25 -2.93 6.18
N GLY A 64 29.55 -3.05 7.31
CA GLY A 64 29.83 -2.31 8.53
C GLY A 64 29.39 -0.85 8.50
N GLU A 65 28.49 -0.48 7.58
CA GLU A 65 27.93 0.88 7.45
C GLU A 65 26.75 1.12 8.42
N GLY A 66 26.55 0.22 9.39
CA GLY A 66 25.56 0.37 10.45
C GLY A 66 25.88 1.54 11.39
N LEU A 67 24.84 2.18 11.92
CA LEU A 67 24.96 3.24 12.91
C LEU A 67 24.67 2.69 14.31
N ASP A 68 25.39 3.19 15.30
CA ASP A 68 25.13 2.87 16.70
C ASP A 68 23.80 3.50 17.15
N SER A 69 22.92 2.68 17.73
CA SER A 69 21.59 3.11 18.12
C SER A 69 21.58 4.16 19.21
N GLU A 70 22.53 4.13 20.16
CA GLU A 70 22.59 5.12 21.24
C GLU A 70 22.98 6.49 20.68
N ILE A 71 23.92 6.52 19.73
CA ILE A 71 24.32 7.74 19.02
C ILE A 71 23.15 8.31 18.23
N VAL A 72 22.47 7.50 17.42
CA VAL A 72 21.34 7.94 16.59
C VAL A 72 20.21 8.50 17.46
N MET A 73 19.89 7.84 18.58
CA MET A 73 18.82 8.29 19.48
C MET A 73 19.19 9.58 20.22
N ALA A 74 20.46 9.77 20.57
CA ALA A 74 20.94 11.01 21.17
C ALA A 74 20.82 12.18 20.19
N GLU A 75 21.25 12.01 18.94
CA GLU A 75 21.15 13.02 17.89
C GLU A 75 19.69 13.39 17.57
N LEU A 76 18.80 12.38 17.48
CA LEU A 76 17.38 12.61 17.22
C LEU A 76 16.73 13.43 18.33
N ARG A 77 17.04 13.14 19.60
CA ARG A 77 16.53 13.90 20.75
C ARG A 77 17.02 15.35 20.71
N ALA A 78 18.32 15.55 20.51
CA ALA A 78 18.90 16.89 20.41
C ALA A 78 18.25 17.72 19.28
N LYS A 79 17.98 17.08 18.13
CA LYS A 79 17.28 17.74 17.01
C LYS A 79 15.84 18.11 17.35
N LEU A 80 15.11 17.23 18.04
CA LEU A 80 13.73 17.51 18.47
C LEU A 80 13.66 18.67 19.47
N ASP A 81 14.61 18.75 20.40
CA ASP A 81 14.65 19.82 21.40
C ASP A 81 14.99 21.17 20.75
N ALA A 82 15.98 21.21 19.85
CA ALA A 82 16.29 22.41 19.07
C ALA A 82 15.10 22.91 18.23
N MET A 83 14.27 22.00 17.69
CA MET A 83 13.07 22.38 16.93
C MET A 83 11.96 22.95 17.83
N ARG A 84 11.86 22.53 19.10
CA ARG A 84 10.91 23.07 20.08
C ARG A 84 11.31 24.46 20.56
N GLU A 85 12.61 24.66 20.79
CA GLU A 85 13.17 25.95 21.19
C GLU A 85 12.99 26.97 20.05
N ALA A 86 13.27 26.60 18.80
CA ALA A 86 13.07 27.47 17.63
C ALA A 86 11.60 27.80 17.30
N GLN A 87 10.63 27.07 17.85
CA GLN A 87 9.19 27.36 17.71
C GLN A 87 8.63 28.18 18.88
N SER A 88 9.42 28.40 19.93
CA SER A 88 9.01 29.11 21.14
C SER A 88 9.46 30.58 21.17
N ASP A 89 10.28 31.01 20.19
CA ASP A 89 10.67 32.40 19.87
C ASP A 89 9.83 32.95 18.72
#